data_AF-A0A3P1T9U7-F1
#
_entry.id   AF-A0A3P1T9U7-F1
#
_cell.length_a   1.000
_cell.length_b   1.000
_cell.length_c   1.000
_cell.angle_alpha   90.00
_cell.angle_beta   90.00
_cell.angle_gamma   90.00
#
_symmetry.space_group_name_H-M   'P 1'
#
loop_
_entity.id
_entity.type
_entity.pdbx_description
1 polymer ?
#
loop_
_entity_poly.entity_id
_entity_poly.type
_entity_poly.pdbx_seq_one_letter_code
_entity_poly.pdbx_strand_id
1 'polypeptide(L)'
;MSTPHDPQHNQPNQFPGPDGQGTPQNIPPQGYPAPQGYGAPQPGGPQQPHGQQPVYGQPQGYGPQAAHGQQAGHPGQTEPPRKKNLPLIIGAAVVALAVLGLGIAAAMGAFGTKDDDTSPTPQPSAAETSDGGQAAPNSLKGVVEAYLNALAKGDAKAALALITPLSNADLSLLTDEVLKDSLTRAPITDIQVSEPEGTDSPTVKASYKLGDEVVEDEYKFNGDDKKIFSPLTELGLHSVKKITTTVNGVDPKTDNPVVFPGSYMVASDNEYLEVEGELPILKRNSQDHATTSLTIKVSQAGVDMYRSKVIPEAEACLASKNLDPGCGMPLGDTLDDGTTLAEGSITRTQNAEAQSTLRNITPQPGNDVPTVITARDFGSFEVSATCTEPSGESGECGVIGFGKNGLSWPNASIDLNDPELKVIWEYQ
;
A
#
# COMPACT_ATOMS: atom_id res chain seq x y z
N MET A 1 -41.73 68.38 2.83
CA MET A 1 -41.33 68.06 1.45
C MET A 1 -40.95 66.57 1.49
N SER A 2 -41.87 65.61 1.41
CA SER A 2 -42.76 65.22 0.27
C SER A 2 -41.89 64.74 -0.91
N THR A 3 -41.94 63.52 -1.45
CA THR A 3 -43.01 62.49 -1.55
C THR A 3 -42.43 61.14 -2.08
N PRO A 4 -43.22 60.03 -2.09
CA PRO A 4 -42.79 58.61 -2.04
C PRO A 4 -42.96 57.83 -3.38
N HIS A 5 -42.70 56.51 -3.40
CA HIS A 5 -43.64 55.45 -3.89
C HIS A 5 -43.14 54.01 -3.66
N ASP A 6 -44.12 53.10 -3.64
CA ASP A 6 -44.26 51.76 -3.01
C ASP A 6 -44.21 50.60 -4.08
N PRO A 7 -44.65 49.32 -3.87
CA PRO A 7 -44.00 48.12 -4.40
C PRO A 7 -44.89 47.33 -5.42
N GLN A 8 -44.43 46.19 -5.93
CA GLN A 8 -45.23 45.17 -6.64
C GLN A 8 -44.80 43.78 -6.10
N HIS A 9 -45.59 42.85 -5.57
CA HIS A 9 -46.89 42.22 -5.86
C HIS A 9 -46.97 41.24 -7.06
N ASN A 10 -47.04 39.94 -6.69
CA ASN A 10 -47.91 38.85 -7.16
C ASN A 10 -47.80 38.20 -8.58
N GLN A 11 -47.36 36.93 -8.56
CA GLN A 11 -48.13 35.70 -8.91
C GLN A 11 -48.47 35.36 -10.41
N PRO A 12 -49.00 34.14 -10.73
CA PRO A 12 -48.37 33.16 -11.63
C PRO A 12 -49.16 32.87 -12.93
N ASN A 13 -48.56 32.13 -13.88
CA ASN A 13 -49.25 31.67 -15.09
C ASN A 13 -49.46 30.14 -15.14
N GLN A 14 -50.70 29.76 -15.43
CA GLN A 14 -51.21 28.43 -15.80
C GLN A 14 -51.43 28.33 -17.32
N PHE A 15 -51.73 27.09 -17.77
CA PHE A 15 -52.45 26.64 -19.00
C PHE A 15 -51.62 26.13 -20.20
N PRO A 16 -52.18 25.30 -21.13
CA PRO A 16 -52.57 23.89 -20.99
C PRO A 16 -52.14 23.01 -22.21
N GLY A 17 -52.40 21.69 -22.19
CA GLY A 17 -52.10 20.73 -23.28
C GLY A 17 -53.05 20.79 -24.51
N PRO A 18 -52.77 19.97 -25.55
CA PRO A 18 -53.74 18.92 -25.93
C PRO A 18 -53.13 17.62 -26.50
N ASP A 19 -54.02 16.61 -26.62
CA ASP A 19 -53.83 15.21 -27.00
C ASP A 19 -53.36 14.92 -28.45
N GLY A 20 -52.76 13.73 -28.66
CA GLY A 20 -52.53 13.17 -30.00
C GLY A 20 -51.87 11.77 -30.01
N GLN A 21 -52.66 10.74 -30.33
CA GLN A 21 -52.25 9.34 -30.54
C GLN A 21 -51.40 9.14 -31.82
N GLY A 22 -50.41 8.24 -31.80
CA GLY A 22 -49.72 7.77 -33.00
C GLY A 22 -48.62 6.74 -32.72
N THR A 23 -48.77 5.55 -33.29
CA THR A 23 -47.91 4.34 -33.21
C THR A 23 -46.44 4.54 -33.64
N PRO A 24 -45.45 3.87 -33.03
CA PRO A 24 -44.07 3.87 -33.53
C PRO A 24 -43.89 2.92 -34.71
N GLN A 25 -43.43 3.48 -35.83
CA GLN A 25 -43.16 2.78 -37.08
C GLN A 25 -41.75 2.14 -37.06
N ASN A 26 -41.72 0.93 -37.57
CA ASN A 26 -40.64 -0.05 -37.68
C ASN A 26 -39.45 0.45 -38.52
N ILE A 27 -38.25 0.50 -37.93
CA ILE A 27 -36.97 0.80 -38.62
C ILE A 27 -36.19 -0.51 -38.77
N PRO A 28 -35.90 -1.00 -40.00
CA PRO A 28 -35.09 -2.20 -40.20
C PRO A 28 -33.58 -1.89 -40.11
N PRO A 29 -32.77 -2.73 -39.45
CA PRO A 29 -31.32 -2.55 -39.42
C PRO A 29 -30.63 -3.03 -40.71
N GLN A 30 -29.65 -2.25 -41.16
CA GLN A 30 -28.73 -2.54 -42.26
C GLN A 30 -27.81 -3.72 -41.93
N GLY A 31 -27.61 -4.58 -42.92
CA GLY A 31 -26.84 -5.81 -42.83
C GLY A 31 -25.32 -5.63 -42.92
N TYR A 32 -24.62 -6.54 -42.24
CA TYR A 32 -23.22 -6.87 -42.47
C TYR A 32 -23.14 -8.30 -43.04
N PRO A 33 -22.27 -8.58 -44.02
CA PRO A 33 -22.15 -9.91 -44.61
C PRO A 33 -21.31 -10.87 -43.75
N ALA A 34 -21.82 -12.09 -43.59
CA ALA A 34 -21.12 -13.22 -42.98
C ALA A 34 -20.30 -14.02 -44.02
N PRO A 35 -19.13 -14.56 -43.67
CA PRO A 35 -18.48 -15.59 -44.46
C PRO A 35 -19.03 -16.99 -44.16
N GLN A 36 -19.21 -17.76 -45.24
CA GLN A 36 -19.84 -19.07 -45.33
C GLN A 36 -19.06 -20.20 -44.64
N GLY A 37 -19.79 -21.10 -43.99
CA GLY A 37 -19.31 -22.42 -43.60
C GLY A 37 -19.40 -23.43 -44.75
N TYR A 38 -18.55 -24.46 -44.70
CA TYR A 38 -18.61 -25.64 -45.55
C TYR A 38 -18.46 -26.93 -44.70
N GLY A 39 -19.52 -27.75 -44.70
CA GLY A 39 -19.47 -29.20 -44.94
C GLY A 39 -19.14 -30.19 -43.80
N ALA A 40 -20.13 -30.99 -43.42
CA ALA A 40 -20.02 -32.41 -42.98
C ALA A 40 -20.89 -33.26 -43.96
N PRO A 41 -20.93 -34.64 -44.00
CA PRO A 41 -20.48 -35.66 -43.02
C PRO A 41 -19.90 -37.03 -43.56
N GLN A 42 -19.37 -37.87 -42.62
CA GLN A 42 -19.22 -39.38 -42.60
C GLN A 42 -18.30 -40.12 -43.62
N PRO A 43 -17.96 -41.45 -43.48
CA PRO A 43 -18.23 -42.48 -42.43
C PRO A 43 -16.96 -43.27 -41.93
N GLY A 44 -17.12 -44.20 -40.98
CA GLY A 44 -16.03 -44.90 -40.27
C GLY A 44 -15.60 -46.32 -40.73
N GLY A 45 -14.64 -46.88 -39.99
CA GLY A 45 -14.17 -48.29 -39.96
C GLY A 45 -12.93 -48.60 -40.83
N PRO A 46 -12.03 -49.57 -40.50
CA PRO A 46 -12.21 -50.76 -39.63
C PRO A 46 -11.15 -51.03 -38.52
N GLN A 47 -11.43 -52.06 -37.72
CA GLN A 47 -10.73 -52.56 -36.50
C GLN A 47 -9.57 -53.56 -36.76
N GLN A 48 -8.85 -53.90 -35.66
CA GLN A 48 -8.17 -55.18 -35.25
C GLN A 48 -6.63 -55.27 -35.35
N PRO A 49 -5.92 -56.17 -34.58
CA PRO A 49 -6.37 -57.16 -33.57
C PRO A 49 -5.57 -57.21 -32.22
N HIS A 50 -6.07 -58.09 -31.34
CA HIS A 50 -5.63 -58.49 -29.99
C HIS A 50 -4.31 -59.31 -29.87
N GLY A 51 -3.74 -59.33 -28.65
CA GLY A 51 -2.91 -60.41 -28.07
C GLY A 51 -2.34 -60.01 -26.68
N GLN A 52 -2.94 -60.40 -25.54
CA GLN A 52 -2.80 -61.64 -24.72
C GLN A 52 -1.64 -61.60 -23.68
N GLN A 53 -1.99 -61.96 -22.42
CA GLN A 53 -1.17 -61.95 -21.18
C GLN A 53 -0.12 -63.09 -21.09
N PRO A 54 0.65 -63.20 -19.98
CA PRO A 54 0.17 -64.01 -18.83
C PRO A 54 0.49 -63.52 -17.40
N VAL A 55 -0.40 -63.90 -16.48
CA VAL A 55 -0.31 -63.93 -15.01
C VAL A 55 0.12 -65.33 -14.55
N TYR A 56 0.97 -65.47 -13.52
CA TYR A 56 1.13 -66.63 -12.58
C TYR A 56 2.19 -66.23 -11.52
N GLY A 57 2.15 -66.48 -10.21
CA GLY A 57 1.25 -67.18 -9.28
C GLY A 57 1.92 -67.24 -7.89
N GLN A 58 1.13 -67.20 -6.81
CA GLN A 58 1.50 -67.64 -5.44
C GLN A 58 1.07 -69.12 -5.25
N PRO A 59 1.64 -69.92 -4.30
CA PRO A 59 1.04 -70.03 -2.94
C PRO A 59 1.96 -70.49 -1.75
N GLN A 60 1.49 -70.17 -0.52
CA GLN A 60 1.49 -70.87 0.81
C GLN A 60 2.60 -71.90 1.16
N GLY A 61 3.20 -72.04 2.36
CA GLY A 61 2.84 -71.71 3.75
C GLY A 61 2.96 -72.99 4.62
N TYR A 62 3.66 -73.01 5.78
CA TYR A 62 3.52 -73.95 6.93
C TYR A 62 4.44 -73.55 8.11
N GLY A 63 3.91 -73.47 9.36
CA GLY A 63 4.60 -73.15 10.64
C GLY A 63 5.27 -74.36 11.33
N PRO A 64 5.37 -74.50 12.69
CA PRO A 64 5.04 -73.58 13.79
C PRO A 64 6.03 -73.55 15.02
N GLN A 65 5.69 -72.73 16.03
CA GLN A 65 5.84 -72.89 17.51
C GLN A 65 7.16 -72.59 18.27
N ALA A 66 7.08 -71.64 19.22
CA ALA A 66 7.45 -71.82 20.65
C ALA A 66 6.96 -70.63 21.52
N ALA A 67 6.45 -70.95 22.70
CA ALA A 67 5.86 -70.05 23.70
C ALA A 67 6.59 -70.17 25.07
N HIS A 68 6.22 -69.29 26.02
CA HIS A 68 6.57 -69.19 27.46
C HIS A 68 7.62 -68.10 27.81
N GLY A 69 7.44 -67.21 28.81
CA GLY A 69 6.34 -67.01 29.77
C GLY A 69 6.56 -65.79 30.72
N GLN A 70 5.44 -65.27 31.24
CA GLN A 70 5.11 -64.75 32.59
C GLN A 70 6.10 -63.91 33.46
N GLN A 71 5.70 -62.64 33.70
CA GLN A 71 5.31 -62.02 35.00
C GLN A 71 6.33 -61.29 35.94
N ALA A 72 5.76 -60.25 36.59
CA ALA A 72 6.18 -59.44 37.77
C ALA A 72 7.03 -58.19 37.46
N GLY A 73 6.85 -56.99 38.03
CA GLY A 73 6.00 -56.39 39.05
C GLY A 73 6.53 -54.95 39.27
N HIS A 74 5.66 -53.96 39.49
CA HIS A 74 5.96 -52.51 39.63
C HIS A 74 6.69 -52.18 40.96
N PRO A 75 7.06 -50.92 41.35
CA PRO A 75 7.02 -49.61 40.66
C PRO A 75 8.33 -48.78 40.80
N GLY A 76 8.50 -47.67 40.08
CA GLY A 76 9.59 -46.73 40.38
C GLY A 76 9.72 -45.50 39.51
N GLN A 77 9.13 -44.40 39.99
CA GLN A 77 9.53 -43.00 39.79
C GLN A 77 9.43 -42.39 38.38
N THR A 78 8.37 -41.61 38.23
CA THR A 78 8.23 -40.51 37.27
C THR A 78 9.32 -39.46 37.50
N GLU A 79 10.31 -39.38 36.60
CA GLU A 79 11.08 -38.16 36.40
C GLU A 79 10.25 -37.16 35.56
N PRO A 80 10.17 -35.88 35.96
CA PRO A 80 9.43 -34.86 35.22
C PRO A 80 10.16 -34.53 33.90
N PRO A 81 9.44 -34.25 32.79
CA PRO A 81 10.11 -33.89 31.54
C PRO A 81 10.89 -32.59 31.71
N ARG A 82 12.21 -32.67 31.48
CA ARG A 82 13.13 -31.53 31.47
C ARG A 82 12.64 -30.47 30.47
N LYS A 83 12.34 -29.28 30.99
CA LYS A 83 12.17 -28.06 30.18
C LYS A 83 13.44 -27.82 29.37
N LYS A 84 13.34 -27.88 28.04
CA LYS A 84 14.34 -27.32 27.14
C LYS A 84 13.99 -25.85 26.95
N ASN A 85 14.72 -24.98 27.63
CA ASN A 85 14.70 -23.55 27.36
C ASN A 85 15.46 -23.35 26.04
N LEU A 86 14.74 -23.27 24.94
CA LEU A 86 15.30 -22.79 23.68
C LEU A 86 15.33 -21.26 23.75
N PRO A 87 16.49 -20.59 23.65
CA PRO A 87 16.50 -19.16 23.42
C PRO A 87 16.03 -18.94 21.98
N LEU A 88 14.79 -18.49 21.84
CA LEU A 88 14.24 -18.07 20.55
C LEU A 88 14.94 -16.77 20.20
N ILE A 89 15.93 -16.87 19.31
CA ILE A 89 16.51 -15.74 18.58
C ILE A 89 15.37 -15.22 17.70
N ILE A 90 14.60 -14.27 18.25
CA ILE A 90 13.66 -13.47 17.48
C ILE A 90 14.51 -12.47 16.71
N GLY A 91 14.39 -12.55 15.39
CA GLY A 91 15.16 -11.81 14.42
C GLY A 91 15.11 -10.31 14.66
N ALA A 92 16.29 -9.75 14.89
CA ALA A 92 16.55 -8.34 14.75
C ALA A 92 16.31 -7.93 13.30
N ALA A 93 15.24 -7.19 13.07
CA ALA A 93 14.98 -6.54 11.79
C ALA A 93 14.28 -5.18 11.97
N VAL A 94 14.57 -4.43 13.04
CA VAL A 94 14.25 -3.00 13.16
C VAL A 94 15.25 -2.30 14.10
N VAL A 95 16.55 -2.29 13.78
CA VAL A 95 17.50 -1.28 14.30
C VAL A 95 18.68 -1.20 13.33
N ALA A 96 18.52 -0.52 12.20
CA ALA A 96 19.65 -0.25 11.29
C ALA A 96 19.49 1.05 10.49
N LEU A 97 18.86 2.10 11.04
CA LEU A 97 18.93 3.46 10.45
C LEU A 97 19.05 4.60 11.49
N ALA A 98 19.43 4.30 12.74
CA ALA A 98 19.59 5.32 13.79
C ALA A 98 21.01 5.42 14.40
N VAL A 99 22.03 4.75 13.83
CA VAL A 99 23.40 4.74 14.40
C VAL A 99 24.48 5.29 13.44
N LEU A 100 24.15 5.67 12.20
CA LEU A 100 25.12 6.29 11.28
C LEU A 100 25.17 7.83 11.35
N GLY A 101 24.48 8.44 12.33
CA GLY A 101 24.47 9.89 12.55
C GLY A 101 25.48 10.43 13.57
N LEU A 102 26.23 9.58 14.28
CA LEU A 102 27.14 10.00 15.36
C LEU A 102 28.59 9.49 15.26
N GLY A 103 28.96 8.86 14.15
CA GLY A 103 30.24 8.15 13.99
C GLY A 103 31.28 8.79 13.05
N ILE A 104 31.07 10.01 12.54
CA ILE A 104 32.04 10.68 11.64
C ILE A 104 32.29 12.13 12.08
N ALA A 105 32.51 12.33 13.38
CA ALA A 105 33.00 13.61 13.94
C ALA A 105 34.34 13.47 14.67
N ALA A 106 35.03 12.32 14.56
CA ALA A 106 36.23 12.02 15.35
C ALA A 106 37.42 11.48 14.51
N ALA A 107 37.63 11.99 13.29
CA ALA A 107 38.82 11.64 12.51
C ALA A 107 39.47 12.82 11.73
N MET A 108 39.15 14.06 12.07
CA MET A 108 39.88 15.23 11.57
C MET A 108 39.98 16.31 12.66
N GLY A 109 40.99 16.24 13.52
CA GLY A 109 41.25 17.29 14.50
C GLY A 109 42.09 16.89 15.70
N ALA A 110 43.42 16.80 15.51
CA ALA A 110 44.51 17.00 16.49
C ALA A 110 45.79 16.44 15.83
N PHE A 111 46.87 17.17 15.59
CA PHE A 111 47.64 17.98 16.54
C PHE A 111 48.39 19.12 15.83
N GLY A 112 48.28 20.35 16.36
CA GLY A 112 49.36 21.35 16.32
C GLY A 112 50.50 20.92 17.26
N THR A 113 51.66 21.56 17.39
CA THR A 113 52.13 22.91 17.07
C THR A 113 53.66 22.81 17.20
N LYS A 114 54.45 23.60 16.47
CA LYS A 114 55.79 23.96 16.95
C LYS A 114 56.17 25.33 16.42
N ASP A 115 56.15 26.29 17.34
CA ASP A 115 56.77 27.60 17.22
C ASP A 115 58.29 27.46 17.10
N ASP A 116 58.92 28.30 16.28
CA ASP A 116 60.22 28.88 16.62
C ASP A 116 60.39 30.22 15.89
N ASP A 117 60.73 31.23 16.69
CA ASP A 117 61.02 32.62 16.36
C ASP A 117 62.09 32.77 15.27
N THR A 118 61.93 33.78 14.39
CA THR A 118 62.93 34.82 14.06
C THR A 118 62.44 35.70 12.92
N SER A 119 62.18 36.98 13.21
CA SER A 119 62.13 38.06 12.20
C SER A 119 63.57 38.47 11.81
N PRO A 120 63.83 38.92 10.56
CA PRO A 120 63.60 40.33 10.24
C PRO A 120 63.02 40.59 8.83
N THR A 121 62.15 41.60 8.76
CA THR A 121 61.64 42.26 7.54
C THR A 121 62.74 42.99 6.76
N PRO A 122 62.63 43.13 5.42
CA PRO A 122 61.80 44.23 4.85
C PRO A 122 60.98 43.91 3.57
N GLN A 123 59.68 44.24 3.63
CA GLN A 123 58.76 44.92 2.66
C GLN A 123 58.96 44.80 1.12
N PRO A 124 57.89 45.01 0.32
CA PRO A 124 56.62 44.26 0.19
C PRO A 124 56.46 43.70 -1.25
N SER A 125 55.77 42.59 -1.42
CA SER A 125 55.14 42.29 -2.71
C SER A 125 53.73 41.81 -2.43
N ALA A 126 52.78 42.47 -3.09
CA ALA A 126 51.37 42.21 -3.00
C ALA A 126 51.08 40.73 -3.24
N ALA A 127 50.61 40.03 -2.21
CA ALA A 127 49.97 38.75 -2.33
C ALA A 127 48.62 38.91 -1.65
N GLU A 128 47.59 39.01 -2.49
CA GLU A 128 46.20 38.96 -2.09
C GLU A 128 45.96 37.64 -1.35
N THR A 129 45.64 37.76 -0.07
CA THR A 129 44.98 36.72 0.72
C THR A 129 43.70 36.33 -0.01
N SER A 130 43.76 35.22 -0.75
CA SER A 130 42.58 34.55 -1.29
C SER A 130 41.89 33.83 -0.14
N ASP A 131 40.85 34.49 0.37
CA ASP A 131 39.77 33.86 1.11
C ASP A 131 39.18 32.72 0.27
N GLY A 132 38.96 31.55 0.87
CA GLY A 132 38.55 30.31 0.22
C GLY A 132 37.09 30.30 -0.24
N GLY A 133 36.59 31.41 -0.78
CA GLY A 133 35.29 31.52 -1.39
C GLY A 133 35.34 30.96 -2.82
N GLN A 134 34.71 29.82 -3.04
CA GLN A 134 34.52 29.24 -4.37
C GLN A 134 33.79 30.27 -5.24
N ALA A 135 34.49 30.86 -6.22
CA ALA A 135 33.92 31.87 -7.10
C ALA A 135 32.66 31.34 -7.80
N ALA A 136 31.62 32.16 -7.90
CA ALA A 136 30.40 31.80 -8.63
C ALA A 136 30.74 31.39 -10.08
N PRO A 137 30.10 30.35 -10.64
CA PRO A 137 30.36 29.94 -12.01
C PRO A 137 30.06 31.07 -13.00
N ASN A 138 31.03 31.38 -13.86
CA ASN A 138 30.96 32.56 -14.76
C ASN A 138 30.35 32.24 -16.14
N SER A 139 30.12 30.96 -16.47
CA SER A 139 29.55 30.47 -17.74
C SER A 139 28.27 29.64 -17.52
N LEU A 140 27.39 29.58 -18.52
CA LEU A 140 26.13 28.80 -18.45
C LEU A 140 26.39 27.30 -18.27
N LYS A 141 27.39 26.77 -18.99
CA LYS A 141 27.90 25.41 -18.78
C LYS A 141 28.36 25.19 -17.34
N GLY A 142 29.16 26.12 -16.80
CA GLY A 142 29.65 26.04 -15.43
C GLY A 142 28.54 26.09 -14.39
N VAL A 143 27.43 26.80 -14.66
CA VAL A 143 26.23 26.80 -13.80
C VAL A 143 25.58 25.41 -13.77
N VAL A 144 25.40 24.76 -14.92
CA VAL A 144 24.82 23.41 -15.01
C VAL A 144 25.73 22.37 -14.39
N GLU A 145 27.04 22.43 -14.64
CA GLU A 145 28.03 21.58 -13.98
C GLU A 145 27.97 21.75 -12.47
N ALA A 146 27.93 22.99 -11.96
CA ALA A 146 27.81 23.25 -10.53
C ALA A 146 26.51 22.70 -9.93
N TYR A 147 25.39 22.83 -10.66
CA TYR A 147 24.08 22.32 -10.24
C TYR A 147 24.11 20.79 -10.11
N LEU A 148 24.49 20.08 -11.18
CA LEU A 148 24.54 18.62 -11.18
C LEU A 148 25.56 18.07 -10.16
N ASN A 149 26.70 18.74 -9.98
CA ASN A 149 27.67 18.35 -8.95
C ASN A 149 27.17 18.61 -7.52
N ALA A 150 26.39 19.67 -7.30
CA ALA A 150 25.74 19.90 -6.01
C ALA A 150 24.71 18.79 -5.72
N LEU A 151 23.92 18.41 -6.73
CA LEU A 151 23.01 17.27 -6.63
C LEU A 151 23.76 15.97 -6.30
N ALA A 152 24.83 15.65 -7.02
CA ALA A 152 25.64 14.44 -6.79
C ALA A 152 26.28 14.38 -5.39
N LYS A 153 26.52 15.53 -4.75
CA LYS A 153 27.08 15.63 -3.39
C LYS A 153 26.01 15.63 -2.29
N GLY A 154 24.73 15.68 -2.65
CA GLY A 154 23.65 15.81 -1.68
C GLY A 154 23.56 17.19 -1.05
N ASP A 155 24.01 18.23 -1.76
CA ASP A 155 23.95 19.63 -1.31
C ASP A 155 22.78 20.34 -2.00
N ALA A 156 21.59 20.18 -1.43
CA ALA A 156 20.37 20.76 -1.97
C ALA A 156 20.43 22.29 -1.93
N LYS A 157 21.01 22.86 -0.88
CA LYS A 157 21.14 24.32 -0.75
C LYS A 157 21.98 24.93 -1.86
N ALA A 158 23.13 24.33 -2.19
CA ALA A 158 23.97 24.79 -3.29
C ALA A 158 23.27 24.62 -4.65
N ALA A 159 22.55 23.52 -4.86
CA ALA A 159 21.75 23.33 -6.07
C ALA A 159 20.66 24.40 -6.22
N LEU A 160 19.89 24.68 -5.16
CA LEU A 160 18.83 25.70 -5.16
C LEU A 160 19.35 27.11 -5.44
N ALA A 161 20.57 27.43 -5.03
CA ALA A 161 21.17 28.74 -5.29
C ALA A 161 21.37 29.03 -6.79
N LEU A 162 21.50 27.97 -7.61
CA LEU A 162 21.79 28.03 -9.05
C LEU A 162 20.53 28.06 -9.92
N ILE A 163 19.34 27.87 -9.35
CA ILE A 163 18.08 27.83 -10.07
C ILE A 163 17.24 29.08 -9.80
N THR A 164 16.34 29.40 -10.73
CA THR A 164 15.35 30.47 -10.53
C THR A 164 14.45 30.10 -9.36
N PRO A 165 14.30 30.96 -8.33
CA PRO A 165 13.44 30.67 -7.20
C PRO A 165 12.00 30.38 -7.62
N LEU A 166 11.43 29.31 -7.10
CA LEU A 166 10.03 28.95 -7.31
C LEU A 166 9.16 29.69 -6.30
N SER A 167 8.12 30.36 -6.78
CA SER A 167 7.07 30.94 -5.95
C SER A 167 5.84 30.04 -6.00
N ASN A 168 5.21 29.78 -4.86
CA ASN A 168 3.99 28.96 -4.72
C ASN A 168 4.15 27.45 -4.98
N ALA A 169 5.36 26.90 -4.89
CA ALA A 169 5.59 25.46 -4.93
C ALA A 169 5.87 24.90 -3.53
N ASP A 170 5.52 23.63 -3.30
CA ASP A 170 5.90 22.95 -2.08
C ASP A 170 7.35 22.46 -2.15
N LEU A 171 8.23 23.22 -1.49
CA LEU A 171 9.68 22.97 -1.43
C LEU A 171 10.09 22.07 -0.26
N SER A 172 9.13 21.48 0.48
CA SER A 172 9.40 20.69 1.69
C SER A 172 10.40 19.56 1.51
N LEU A 173 10.46 18.97 0.32
CA LEU A 173 11.35 17.85 -0.01
C LEU A 173 12.70 18.27 -0.62
N LEU A 174 12.93 19.57 -0.88
CA LEU A 174 14.18 20.07 -1.46
C LEU A 174 15.24 20.30 -0.37
N THR A 175 15.59 19.24 0.36
CA THR A 175 16.52 19.27 1.48
C THR A 175 17.72 18.35 1.25
N ASP A 176 18.83 18.63 1.95
CA ASP A 176 20.03 17.81 1.90
C ASP A 176 19.75 16.37 2.36
N GLU A 177 18.86 16.19 3.34
CA GLU A 177 18.52 14.87 3.90
C GLU A 177 17.80 14.00 2.87
N VAL A 178 16.74 14.52 2.26
CA VAL A 178 15.97 13.81 1.23
C VAL A 178 16.85 13.47 0.03
N LEU A 179 17.69 14.42 -0.40
CA LEU A 179 18.60 14.22 -1.52
C LEU A 179 19.69 13.19 -1.21
N LYS A 180 20.31 13.24 -0.01
CA LYS A 180 21.31 12.25 0.41
C LYS A 180 20.72 10.84 0.50
N ASP A 181 19.52 10.71 1.06
CA ASP A 181 18.82 9.41 1.10
C ASP A 181 18.53 8.89 -0.31
N SER A 182 18.05 9.76 -1.22
CA SER A 182 17.87 9.45 -2.64
C SER A 182 19.16 8.91 -3.28
N LEU A 183 20.30 9.56 -3.03
CA LEU A 183 21.60 9.17 -3.60
C LEU A 183 22.11 7.81 -3.09
N THR A 184 21.62 7.32 -1.95
CA THR A 184 21.97 5.96 -1.49
C THR A 184 21.39 4.87 -2.41
N ARG A 185 20.27 5.17 -3.08
CA ARG A 185 19.57 4.27 -4.01
C ARG A 185 19.90 4.56 -5.46
N ALA A 186 20.01 5.83 -5.83
CA ALA A 186 20.32 6.27 -7.18
C ALA A 186 21.36 7.41 -7.18
N PRO A 187 22.67 7.07 -7.11
CA PRO A 187 23.73 8.07 -7.21
C PRO A 187 23.69 8.84 -8.53
N ILE A 188 24.03 10.13 -8.49
CA ILE A 188 24.24 10.92 -9.72
C ILE A 188 25.72 10.88 -10.07
N THR A 189 26.06 10.30 -11.22
CA THR A 189 27.46 10.13 -11.67
C THR A 189 27.63 10.42 -13.17
N ASP A 190 28.85 10.30 -13.68
CA ASP A 190 29.17 10.43 -15.12
C ASP A 190 28.64 11.70 -15.79
N ILE A 191 28.65 12.83 -15.05
CA ILE A 191 28.15 14.13 -15.51
C ILE A 191 28.99 14.65 -16.68
N GLN A 192 28.32 14.94 -17.79
CA GLN A 192 28.88 15.54 -18.99
C GLN A 192 27.99 16.70 -19.43
N VAL A 193 28.57 17.88 -19.63
CA VAL A 193 27.84 19.10 -19.97
C VAL A 193 28.42 19.71 -21.25
N SER A 194 27.54 19.97 -22.21
CA SER A 194 27.90 20.54 -23.50
C SER A 194 28.04 22.06 -23.42
N GLU A 195 28.70 22.65 -24.43
CA GLU A 195 28.70 24.11 -24.59
C GLU A 195 27.27 24.63 -24.87
N PRO A 196 26.94 25.87 -24.46
CA PRO A 196 25.62 26.44 -24.69
C PRO A 196 25.31 26.58 -26.18
N GLU A 197 24.07 26.25 -26.55
CA GLU A 197 23.53 26.39 -27.91
C GLU A 197 22.50 27.54 -27.93
N GLY A 198 22.49 28.34 -29.01
CA GLY A 198 21.57 29.48 -29.17
C GLY A 198 22.07 30.80 -28.58
N THR A 199 21.65 31.94 -29.18
CA THR A 199 22.11 33.29 -28.77
C THR A 199 21.10 34.03 -27.89
N ASP A 200 19.81 33.94 -28.21
CA ASP A 200 18.76 34.75 -27.57
C ASP A 200 18.04 34.01 -26.43
N SER A 201 18.15 32.67 -26.40
CA SER A 201 17.60 31.79 -25.37
C SER A 201 18.52 30.58 -25.25
N PRO A 202 19.72 30.76 -24.68
CA PRO A 202 20.73 29.72 -24.67
C PRO A 202 20.23 28.50 -23.88
N THR A 203 20.51 27.32 -24.42
CA THR A 203 20.23 26.03 -23.79
C THR A 203 21.53 25.27 -23.57
N VAL A 204 21.63 24.56 -22.46
CA VAL A 204 22.78 23.70 -22.15
C VAL A 204 22.29 22.27 -21.98
N LYS A 205 22.78 21.37 -22.83
CA LYS A 205 22.50 19.93 -22.72
C LYS A 205 23.45 19.27 -21.75
N ALA A 206 22.95 18.30 -21.00
CA ALA A 206 23.77 17.45 -20.15
C ALA A 206 23.36 15.98 -20.28
N SER A 207 24.32 15.11 -20.02
CA SER A 207 24.09 13.69 -19.79
C SER A 207 24.72 13.29 -18.46
N TYR A 208 24.05 12.44 -17.71
CA TYR A 208 24.55 11.88 -16.46
C TYR A 208 23.90 10.52 -16.20
N LYS A 209 24.42 9.78 -15.23
CA LYS A 209 23.74 8.59 -14.71
C LYS A 209 22.98 8.91 -13.43
N LEU A 210 21.78 8.36 -13.31
CA LEU A 210 20.99 8.33 -12.08
C LEU A 210 20.83 6.86 -11.69
N GLY A 211 21.65 6.40 -10.74
CA GLY A 211 21.89 4.96 -10.57
C GLY A 211 22.54 4.38 -11.82
N ASP A 212 21.93 3.36 -12.41
CA ASP A 212 22.40 2.74 -13.66
C ASP A 212 21.77 3.36 -14.92
N GLU A 213 20.77 4.25 -14.76
CA GLU A 213 20.04 4.84 -15.89
C GLU A 213 20.78 6.07 -16.44
N VAL A 214 20.99 6.09 -17.76
CA VAL A 214 21.53 7.28 -18.46
C VAL A 214 20.40 8.26 -18.70
N VAL A 215 20.55 9.47 -18.17
CA VAL A 215 19.63 10.58 -18.34
C VAL A 215 20.25 11.59 -19.30
N GLU A 216 19.44 12.06 -20.24
CA GLU A 216 19.73 13.26 -21.04
C GLU A 216 18.76 14.36 -20.60
N ASP A 217 19.29 15.57 -20.43
CA ASP A 217 18.51 16.73 -19.97
C ASP A 217 18.94 18.00 -20.70
N GLU A 218 18.02 18.97 -20.77
CA GLU A 218 18.24 20.27 -21.39
C GLU A 218 17.87 21.39 -20.42
N TYR A 219 18.87 22.19 -20.07
CA TYR A 219 18.73 23.30 -19.15
C TYR A 219 18.54 24.61 -19.89
N LYS A 220 17.46 25.30 -19.53
CA LYS A 220 17.14 26.66 -19.97
C LYS A 220 17.55 27.66 -18.90
N PHE A 221 17.78 28.91 -19.28
CA PHE A 221 18.23 29.95 -18.35
C PHE A 221 17.30 31.14 -18.36
N ASN A 222 17.18 31.79 -17.19
CA ASN A 222 16.66 33.14 -17.11
C ASN A 222 17.76 34.12 -17.55
N GLY A 223 17.47 34.94 -18.56
CA GLY A 223 18.44 35.75 -19.30
C GLY A 223 19.21 36.76 -18.44
N ASP A 224 18.59 37.30 -17.39
CA ASP A 224 19.20 38.37 -16.59
C ASP A 224 20.11 37.84 -15.46
N ASP A 225 19.79 36.68 -14.89
CA ASP A 225 20.43 36.16 -13.67
C ASP A 225 21.36 34.96 -13.89
N LYS A 226 21.49 34.46 -15.14
CA LYS A 226 22.22 33.23 -15.49
C LYS A 226 21.82 32.00 -14.64
N LYS A 227 20.60 31.99 -14.12
CA LYS A 227 20.05 30.90 -13.31
C LYS A 227 19.29 29.92 -14.16
N ILE A 228 19.34 28.64 -13.78
CA ILE A 228 18.61 27.58 -14.47
C ILE A 228 17.11 27.80 -14.25
N PHE A 229 16.33 27.77 -15.31
CA PHE A 229 14.88 27.95 -15.27
C PHE A 229 14.19 26.59 -15.15
N SER A 230 13.43 26.41 -14.06
CA SER A 230 12.54 25.27 -13.82
C SER A 230 13.16 23.86 -14.01
N PRO A 231 14.32 23.53 -13.41
CA PRO A 231 14.94 22.20 -13.57
C PRO A 231 14.36 21.12 -12.65
N LEU A 232 13.28 21.41 -11.93
CA LEU A 232 12.64 20.50 -10.98
C LEU A 232 11.41 19.85 -11.62
N THR A 233 10.96 18.75 -11.03
CA THR A 233 9.71 18.09 -11.39
C THR A 233 8.85 17.88 -10.15
N GLU A 234 7.58 17.55 -10.35
CA GLU A 234 6.61 17.28 -9.29
C GLU A 234 6.54 15.78 -8.98
N LEU A 235 6.41 15.45 -7.71
CA LEU A 235 6.17 14.11 -7.21
C LEU A 235 4.69 13.95 -6.85
N GLY A 236 3.95 13.22 -7.67
CA GLY A 236 2.51 13.02 -7.45
C GLY A 236 2.22 12.02 -6.32
N LEU A 237 1.59 12.49 -5.24
CA LEU A 237 1.17 11.70 -4.08
C LEU A 237 -0.35 11.65 -3.92
N HIS A 238 -1.10 12.17 -4.89
CA HIS A 238 -2.55 12.34 -4.82
C HIS A 238 -3.32 11.05 -4.50
N SER A 239 -2.87 9.89 -4.99
CA SER A 239 -3.55 8.61 -4.77
C SER A 239 -3.48 8.14 -3.31
N VAL A 240 -2.50 8.63 -2.54
CA VAL A 240 -2.28 8.29 -1.13
C VAL A 240 -2.56 9.46 -0.19
N LYS A 241 -3.07 10.59 -0.69
CA LYS A 241 -3.34 11.82 0.10
C LYS A 241 -4.31 11.66 1.28
N LYS A 242 -5.04 10.54 1.33
CA LYS A 242 -6.03 10.23 2.37
C LYS A 242 -5.39 9.68 3.65
N ILE A 243 -4.09 9.40 3.62
CA ILE A 243 -3.29 9.06 4.80
C ILE A 243 -2.10 10.01 4.86
N THR A 244 -1.52 10.11 6.04
CA THR A 244 -0.21 10.73 6.22
C THR A 244 0.87 9.81 5.64
N THR A 245 1.78 10.42 4.88
CA THR A 245 2.89 9.73 4.22
C THR A 245 4.17 10.51 4.41
N THR A 246 5.29 9.80 4.37
CA THR A 246 6.63 10.38 4.32
C THR A 246 7.27 10.09 2.98
N VAL A 247 8.13 10.99 2.52
CA VAL A 247 8.99 10.78 1.35
C VAL A 247 10.43 10.85 1.82
N ASN A 248 11.15 9.73 1.68
CA ASN A 248 12.52 9.58 2.22
C ASN A 248 12.60 9.97 3.72
N GLY A 249 11.54 9.65 4.48
CA GLY A 249 11.44 9.97 5.92
C GLY A 249 11.03 11.42 6.25
N VAL A 250 10.75 12.27 5.26
CA VAL A 250 10.32 13.67 5.46
C VAL A 250 8.86 13.86 5.06
N ASP A 251 8.14 14.66 5.86
CA ASP A 251 6.73 14.99 5.60
C ASP A 251 6.59 16.02 4.47
N PRO A 252 5.93 15.70 3.35
CA PRO A 252 5.57 16.68 2.33
C PRO A 252 4.44 17.59 2.84
N LYS A 253 4.37 18.85 2.38
CA LYS A 253 3.30 19.79 2.79
C LYS A 253 2.06 19.69 1.90
N THR A 254 2.21 19.18 0.68
CA THR A 254 1.13 18.95 -0.28
C THR A 254 1.21 17.54 -0.85
N ASP A 255 0.20 17.16 -1.64
CA ASP A 255 0.18 15.90 -2.40
C ASP A 255 0.92 16.01 -3.74
N ASN A 256 1.63 17.10 -3.98
CA ASN A 256 2.40 17.34 -5.20
C ASN A 256 3.66 18.21 -4.94
N PRO A 257 4.58 17.78 -4.06
CA PRO A 257 5.83 18.49 -3.79
C PRO A 257 6.75 18.51 -4.99
N VAL A 258 7.58 19.55 -5.11
CA VAL A 258 8.66 19.59 -6.10
C VAL A 258 9.90 18.89 -5.57
N VAL A 259 10.59 18.20 -6.48
CA VAL A 259 11.76 17.38 -6.16
C VAL A 259 12.88 17.58 -7.19
N PHE A 260 14.11 17.27 -6.78
CA PHE A 260 15.24 17.14 -7.70
C PHE A 260 15.13 15.86 -8.55
N PRO A 261 15.98 15.69 -9.57
CA PRO A 261 16.28 14.37 -10.09
C PRO A 261 16.75 13.43 -8.96
N GLY A 262 16.15 12.24 -8.84
CA GLY A 262 16.37 11.38 -7.69
C GLY A 262 15.47 10.16 -7.59
N SER A 263 15.64 9.41 -6.50
CA SER A 263 14.90 8.21 -6.11
C SER A 263 14.13 8.46 -4.81
N TYR A 264 12.80 8.31 -4.86
CA TYR A 264 11.88 8.68 -3.80
C TYR A 264 11.13 7.47 -3.26
N MET A 265 11.35 7.14 -2.00
CA MET A 265 10.60 6.14 -1.27
C MET A 265 9.44 6.80 -0.56
N VAL A 266 8.22 6.35 -0.82
CA VAL A 266 7.02 6.80 -0.14
C VAL A 266 6.61 5.75 0.89
N ALA A 267 6.37 6.16 2.13
CA ALA A 267 5.94 5.27 3.21
C ALA A 267 4.77 5.87 3.97
N SER A 268 3.99 5.03 4.65
CA SER A 268 3.01 5.51 5.65
C SER A 268 3.72 5.81 6.96
N ASP A 269 3.23 6.79 7.70
CA ASP A 269 3.62 7.05 9.08
C ASP A 269 2.87 6.17 10.10
N ASN A 270 1.84 5.45 9.65
CA ASN A 270 1.04 4.53 10.46
C ASN A 270 1.60 3.11 10.31
N GLU A 271 2.01 2.49 11.42
CA GLU A 271 2.61 1.14 11.41
C GLU A 271 1.69 0.04 10.87
N TYR A 272 0.36 0.25 10.89
CA TYR A 272 -0.65 -0.69 10.42
C TYR A 272 -0.99 -0.53 8.94
N LEU A 273 -0.47 0.50 8.29
CA LEU A 273 -0.65 0.75 6.86
C LEU A 273 0.70 0.78 6.16
N GLU A 274 0.70 0.48 4.87
CA GLU A 274 1.88 0.62 4.03
C GLU A 274 1.46 1.12 2.64
N VAL A 275 2.39 1.82 2.00
CA VAL A 275 2.23 2.29 0.62
C VAL A 275 2.88 1.26 -0.30
N GLU A 276 2.18 0.87 -1.35
CA GLU A 276 2.68 -0.04 -2.37
C GLU A 276 2.56 0.58 -3.76
N GLY A 277 3.26 -0.02 -4.72
CA GLY A 277 3.31 0.44 -6.11
C GLY A 277 4.70 0.25 -6.68
N GLU A 278 5.00 1.00 -7.75
CA GLU A 278 6.34 1.05 -8.32
C GLU A 278 7.22 1.97 -7.46
N LEU A 279 7.81 1.37 -6.42
CA LEU A 279 8.72 2.02 -5.48
C LEU A 279 10.13 1.42 -5.58
N PRO A 280 11.19 2.25 -5.42
CA PRO A 280 11.16 3.70 -5.28
C PRO A 280 10.77 4.40 -6.59
N ILE A 281 10.15 5.59 -6.49
CA ILE A 281 9.81 6.42 -7.64
C ILE A 281 11.08 7.09 -8.16
N LEU A 282 11.42 6.86 -9.41
CA LEU A 282 12.53 7.54 -10.07
C LEU A 282 12.02 8.79 -10.79
N LYS A 283 12.64 9.94 -10.51
CA LYS A 283 12.44 11.19 -11.26
C LYS A 283 13.72 11.54 -11.97
N ARG A 284 13.71 11.46 -13.30
CA ARG A 284 14.92 11.58 -14.12
C ARG A 284 15.34 13.02 -14.35
N ASN A 285 14.41 13.88 -14.71
CA ASN A 285 14.67 15.28 -15.05
C ASN A 285 13.40 16.13 -14.92
N SER A 286 13.48 17.40 -15.30
CA SER A 286 12.35 18.35 -15.19
C SER A 286 11.16 18.00 -16.10
N GLN A 287 11.34 17.15 -17.11
CA GLN A 287 10.30 16.70 -18.04
C GLN A 287 9.65 15.38 -17.58
N ASP A 288 10.11 14.80 -16.46
CA ASP A 288 9.59 13.55 -15.93
C ASP A 288 8.27 13.74 -15.18
N HIS A 289 7.21 13.88 -15.98
CA HIS A 289 5.83 14.02 -15.53
C HIS A 289 5.10 12.67 -15.43
N ALA A 290 5.84 11.55 -15.42
CA ALA A 290 5.24 10.25 -15.25
C ALA A 290 4.45 10.21 -13.94
N THR A 291 3.20 9.76 -14.04
CA THR A 291 2.33 9.55 -12.88
C THR A 291 2.65 8.22 -12.25
N THR A 292 2.70 8.17 -10.92
CA THR A 292 2.91 6.93 -10.19
C THR A 292 1.56 6.43 -9.67
N SER A 293 1.30 5.14 -9.88
CA SER A 293 0.15 4.47 -9.26
C SER A 293 0.57 3.91 -7.91
N LEU A 294 0.29 4.67 -6.85
CA LEU A 294 0.47 4.23 -5.46
C LEU A 294 -0.86 3.80 -4.88
N THR A 295 -0.86 2.70 -4.13
CA THR A 295 -2.01 2.20 -3.38
C THR A 295 -1.65 2.04 -1.90
N ILE A 296 -2.69 2.05 -1.06
CA ILE A 296 -2.57 1.82 0.38
C ILE A 296 -3.01 0.39 0.63
N LYS A 297 -2.26 -0.35 1.44
CA LYS A 297 -2.66 -1.66 1.96
C LYS A 297 -2.45 -1.73 3.47
N VAL A 298 -3.05 -2.74 4.10
CA VAL A 298 -2.81 -3.04 5.51
C VAL A 298 -1.46 -3.76 5.62
N SER A 299 -0.59 -3.28 6.49
CA SER A 299 0.71 -3.91 6.75
C SER A 299 0.55 -5.25 7.47
N GLN A 300 1.60 -6.07 7.53
CA GLN A 300 1.54 -7.31 8.32
C GLN A 300 1.23 -7.05 9.80
N ALA A 301 1.79 -5.98 10.39
CA ALA A 301 1.47 -5.56 11.74
C ALA A 301 -0.02 -5.20 11.89
N GLY A 302 -0.61 -4.55 10.89
CA GLY A 302 -2.04 -4.24 10.85
C GLY A 302 -2.91 -5.48 10.75
N VAL A 303 -2.51 -6.46 9.93
CA VAL A 303 -3.21 -7.76 9.81
C VAL A 303 -3.18 -8.50 11.14
N ASP A 304 -2.02 -8.57 11.79
CA ASP A 304 -1.85 -9.27 13.06
C ASP A 304 -2.65 -8.60 14.19
N MET A 305 -2.59 -7.26 14.25
CA MET A 305 -3.41 -6.45 15.17
C MET A 305 -4.90 -6.72 14.96
N TYR A 306 -5.38 -6.62 13.71
CA TYR A 306 -6.79 -6.82 13.38
C TYR A 306 -7.28 -8.21 13.80
N ARG A 307 -6.53 -9.26 13.46
CA ARG A 307 -6.86 -10.64 13.84
C ARG A 307 -6.91 -10.81 15.36
N SER A 308 -5.98 -10.19 16.09
CA SER A 308 -5.93 -10.28 17.57
C SER A 308 -7.16 -9.69 18.26
N LYS A 309 -7.82 -8.72 17.62
CA LYS A 309 -9.03 -8.06 18.14
C LYS A 309 -10.30 -8.75 17.67
N VAL A 310 -10.39 -9.07 16.38
CA VAL A 310 -11.63 -9.53 15.74
C VAL A 310 -11.89 -11.02 15.96
N ILE A 311 -10.86 -11.87 15.93
CA ILE A 311 -11.05 -13.33 16.06
C ILE A 311 -11.65 -13.70 17.42
N PRO A 312 -11.16 -13.18 18.58
CA PRO A 312 -11.75 -13.52 19.86
C PRO A 312 -13.22 -13.12 20.00
N GLU A 313 -13.61 -11.97 19.43
CA GLU A 313 -15.03 -11.55 19.42
C GLU A 313 -15.89 -12.44 18.53
N ALA A 314 -15.40 -12.81 17.36
CA ALA A 314 -16.08 -13.76 16.47
C ALA A 314 -16.22 -15.15 17.12
N GLU A 315 -15.19 -15.64 17.81
CA GLU A 315 -15.27 -16.91 18.54
C GLU A 315 -16.25 -16.84 19.71
N ALA A 316 -16.29 -15.73 20.46
CA ALA A 316 -17.27 -15.53 21.53
C ALA A 316 -18.71 -15.46 20.99
N CYS A 317 -18.88 -14.81 19.83
CA CYS A 317 -20.13 -14.72 19.09
C CYS A 317 -20.64 -16.11 18.67
N LEU A 318 -19.78 -16.95 18.10
CA LEU A 318 -20.11 -18.34 17.74
C LEU A 318 -20.45 -19.19 18.97
N ALA A 319 -19.78 -18.96 20.10
CA ALA A 319 -20.03 -19.68 21.35
C ALA A 319 -21.29 -19.21 22.10
N SER A 320 -21.80 -18.01 21.79
CA SER A 320 -22.97 -17.44 22.45
C SER A 320 -24.23 -18.21 22.10
N LYS A 321 -25.09 -18.44 23.10
CA LYS A 321 -26.41 -19.06 22.95
C LYS A 321 -27.56 -18.07 22.90
N ASN A 322 -27.25 -16.78 23.01
CA ASN A 322 -28.25 -15.72 23.06
C ASN A 322 -28.74 -15.37 21.65
N LEU A 323 -29.96 -14.84 21.55
CA LEU A 323 -30.46 -14.26 20.31
C LEU A 323 -29.58 -13.10 19.84
N ASP A 324 -29.12 -12.26 20.77
CA ASP A 324 -28.09 -11.25 20.52
C ASP A 324 -26.71 -11.71 21.04
N PRO A 325 -25.79 -12.10 20.13
CA PRO A 325 -24.45 -12.53 20.49
C PRO A 325 -23.42 -11.39 20.65
N GLY A 326 -23.80 -10.11 20.42
CA GLY A 326 -22.92 -8.95 20.61
C GLY A 326 -21.97 -8.61 19.45
N CYS A 327 -22.01 -9.37 18.36
CA CYS A 327 -21.20 -9.20 17.14
C CYS A 327 -22.01 -8.62 15.97
N GLY A 328 -22.97 -7.73 16.25
CA GLY A 328 -23.77 -7.04 15.23
C GLY A 328 -24.75 -7.95 14.46
N MET A 329 -25.06 -9.14 14.98
CA MET A 329 -25.95 -10.12 14.33
C MET A 329 -27.03 -10.65 15.29
N PRO A 330 -27.90 -9.77 15.82
CA PRO A 330 -29.03 -10.19 16.62
C PRO A 330 -30.05 -10.97 15.76
N LEU A 331 -30.60 -12.04 16.32
CA LEU A 331 -31.73 -12.77 15.76
C LEU A 331 -33.03 -12.27 16.39
N GLY A 332 -34.09 -12.16 15.59
CA GLY A 332 -35.44 -11.97 16.14
C GLY A 332 -35.89 -13.19 16.93
N ASP A 333 -36.71 -12.98 17.96
CA ASP A 333 -37.31 -14.06 18.74
C ASP A 333 -38.44 -14.80 17.99
N THR A 334 -38.91 -14.23 16.87
CA THR A 334 -40.00 -14.74 16.04
C THR A 334 -39.63 -14.66 14.57
N LEU A 335 -39.81 -15.77 13.86
CA LEU A 335 -39.61 -15.89 12.41
C LEU A 335 -40.87 -15.45 11.63
N ASP A 336 -40.72 -15.26 10.31
CA ASP A 336 -41.80 -14.77 9.44
C ASP A 336 -43.04 -15.69 9.40
N ASP A 337 -42.87 -16.98 9.69
CA ASP A 337 -43.95 -17.97 9.76
C ASP A 337 -44.64 -18.04 11.14
N GLY A 338 -44.23 -17.19 12.08
CA GLY A 338 -44.73 -17.16 13.45
C GLY A 338 -44.05 -18.15 14.40
N THR A 339 -43.07 -18.92 13.93
CA THR A 339 -42.24 -19.78 14.79
C THR A 339 -41.39 -18.93 15.73
N THR A 340 -41.36 -19.29 17.01
CA THR A 340 -40.56 -18.57 18.01
C THR A 340 -39.25 -19.31 18.33
N LEU A 341 -38.17 -18.56 18.52
CA LEU A 341 -36.84 -19.06 18.89
C LEU A 341 -36.62 -18.91 20.41
N ALA A 342 -36.19 -19.98 21.08
CA ALA A 342 -35.93 -19.92 22.51
C ALA A 342 -34.60 -19.22 22.83
N GLU A 343 -34.63 -18.17 23.64
CA GLU A 343 -33.44 -17.51 24.18
C GLU A 343 -32.55 -18.51 24.94
N GLY A 344 -31.23 -18.40 24.75
CA GLY A 344 -30.26 -19.31 25.37
C GLY A 344 -30.16 -20.70 24.71
N SER A 345 -30.87 -20.94 23.61
CA SER A 345 -30.82 -22.21 22.85
C SER A 345 -30.07 -22.11 21.52
N ILE A 346 -29.62 -20.91 21.14
CA ILE A 346 -29.02 -20.69 19.82
C ILE A 346 -27.67 -21.42 19.73
N THR A 347 -27.43 -22.09 18.61
CA THR A 347 -26.16 -22.73 18.29
C THR A 347 -25.70 -22.23 16.94
N ARG A 348 -24.44 -21.77 16.86
CA ARG A 348 -23.82 -21.26 15.64
C ARG A 348 -22.64 -22.16 15.28
N THR A 349 -22.67 -22.79 14.11
CA THR A 349 -21.66 -23.79 13.72
C THR A 349 -20.99 -23.42 12.41
N GLN A 350 -19.65 -23.42 12.40
CA GLN A 350 -18.85 -23.29 11.20
C GLN A 350 -18.23 -24.62 10.81
N ASN A 351 -18.23 -24.93 9.51
CA ASN A 351 -17.45 -26.04 8.98
C ASN A 351 -15.93 -25.71 9.00
N ALA A 352 -15.09 -26.69 8.70
CA ALA A 352 -13.63 -26.52 8.78
C ALA A 352 -13.09 -25.43 7.84
N GLU A 353 -13.71 -25.26 6.66
CA GLU A 353 -13.32 -24.25 5.68
C GLU A 353 -13.64 -22.85 6.18
N ALA A 354 -14.85 -22.63 6.68
CA ALA A 354 -15.28 -21.36 7.25
C ALA A 354 -14.45 -20.96 8.48
N GLN A 355 -14.11 -21.92 9.36
CA GLN A 355 -13.19 -21.65 10.46
C GLN A 355 -11.78 -21.30 9.97
N SER A 356 -11.34 -21.90 8.86
CA SER A 356 -10.07 -21.53 8.24
C SER A 356 -10.12 -20.11 7.65
N THR A 357 -11.22 -19.72 7.03
CA THR A 357 -11.44 -18.34 6.57
C THR A 357 -11.38 -17.37 7.74
N LEU A 358 -12.10 -17.64 8.85
CA LEU A 358 -12.07 -16.84 10.07
C LEU A 358 -10.66 -16.70 10.66
N ARG A 359 -9.85 -17.76 10.65
CA ARG A 359 -8.48 -17.69 11.19
C ARG A 359 -7.48 -16.96 10.28
N ASN A 360 -7.81 -16.81 8.99
CA ASN A 360 -6.92 -16.22 7.98
C ASN A 360 -7.48 -14.92 7.38
N ILE A 361 -8.41 -14.25 8.07
CA ILE A 361 -9.00 -12.98 7.61
C ILE A 361 -7.90 -11.99 7.27
N THR A 362 -8.06 -11.30 6.13
CA THR A 362 -7.14 -10.23 5.73
C THR A 362 -7.96 -8.96 5.56
N PRO A 363 -7.81 -7.96 6.45
CA PRO A 363 -8.49 -6.69 6.30
C PRO A 363 -7.92 -5.89 5.12
N GLN A 364 -8.73 -4.98 4.60
CA GLN A 364 -8.37 -4.02 3.57
C GLN A 364 -8.66 -2.60 4.07
N PRO A 365 -7.91 -1.59 3.59
CA PRO A 365 -8.25 -0.20 3.88
C PRO A 365 -9.64 0.14 3.34
N GLY A 366 -10.39 0.99 4.06
CA GLY A 366 -11.66 1.51 3.59
C GLY A 366 -11.49 2.36 2.33
N ASN A 367 -12.44 2.26 1.39
CA ASN A 367 -12.40 3.00 0.13
C ASN A 367 -12.43 4.53 0.34
N ASP A 368 -13.28 4.98 1.28
CA ASP A 368 -13.45 6.39 1.59
C ASP A 368 -12.48 6.88 2.65
N VAL A 369 -12.30 6.09 3.71
CA VAL A 369 -11.45 6.37 4.86
C VAL A 369 -10.45 5.21 5.02
N PRO A 370 -9.23 5.30 4.45
CA PRO A 370 -8.26 4.19 4.45
C PRO A 370 -7.76 3.81 5.85
N THR A 371 -7.87 4.70 6.83
CA THR A 371 -7.55 4.40 8.23
C THR A 371 -8.61 3.55 8.91
N VAL A 372 -9.79 3.34 8.31
CA VAL A 372 -10.77 2.35 8.77
C VAL A 372 -10.53 1.08 8.00
N ILE A 373 -9.85 0.12 8.61
CA ILE A 373 -9.57 -1.18 7.99
C ILE A 373 -10.73 -2.13 8.23
N THR A 374 -11.10 -2.91 7.22
CA THR A 374 -12.30 -3.76 7.25
C THR A 374 -12.09 -5.10 6.57
N ALA A 375 -12.74 -6.13 7.08
CA ALA A 375 -12.89 -7.41 6.40
C ALA A 375 -14.38 -7.76 6.28
N ARG A 376 -14.71 -8.48 5.21
CA ARG A 376 -16.08 -8.81 4.83
C ARG A 376 -16.38 -10.32 4.85
N ASP A 377 -15.32 -11.12 4.74
CA ASP A 377 -15.44 -12.58 4.67
C ASP A 377 -14.78 -13.22 5.89
N PHE A 378 -15.62 -13.82 6.71
CA PHE A 378 -15.27 -14.55 7.93
C PHE A 378 -15.68 -16.03 7.81
N GLY A 379 -16.05 -16.48 6.60
CA GLY A 379 -16.66 -17.78 6.35
C GLY A 379 -18.11 -17.87 6.83
N SER A 380 -18.93 -18.71 6.22
CA SER A 380 -20.33 -18.84 6.62
C SER A 380 -20.52 -19.69 7.88
N PHE A 381 -21.70 -19.60 8.48
CA PHE A 381 -22.10 -20.45 9.61
C PHE A 381 -23.57 -20.86 9.47
N GLU A 382 -23.90 -21.98 10.10
CA GLU A 382 -25.28 -22.44 10.28
C GLU A 382 -25.79 -22.07 11.66
N VAL A 383 -27.08 -21.80 11.77
CA VAL A 383 -27.75 -21.54 13.04
C VAL A 383 -28.80 -22.61 13.28
N SER A 384 -28.80 -23.18 14.48
CA SER A 384 -29.90 -23.98 14.99
C SER A 384 -30.37 -23.46 16.34
N ALA A 385 -31.62 -23.76 16.69
CA ALA A 385 -32.24 -23.32 17.94
C ALA A 385 -33.32 -24.32 18.37
N THR A 386 -33.79 -24.17 19.61
CA THR A 386 -35.10 -24.72 19.99
C THR A 386 -36.19 -23.77 19.48
N CYS A 387 -37.05 -24.30 18.63
CA CYS A 387 -38.09 -23.56 17.93
C CYS A 387 -39.46 -24.04 18.41
N THR A 388 -40.41 -23.12 18.56
CA THR A 388 -41.81 -23.45 18.89
C THR A 388 -42.72 -22.92 17.80
N GLU A 389 -43.38 -23.84 17.10
CA GLU A 389 -44.31 -23.53 16.01
C GLU A 389 -45.60 -22.89 16.55
N PRO A 390 -46.39 -22.19 15.70
CA PRO A 390 -47.70 -21.68 16.09
C PRO A 390 -48.69 -22.76 16.56
N SER A 391 -48.47 -24.02 16.15
CA SER A 391 -49.22 -25.19 16.63
C SER A 391 -48.95 -25.53 18.11
N GLY A 392 -47.89 -24.97 18.69
CA GLY A 392 -47.41 -25.24 20.04
C GLY A 392 -46.40 -26.39 20.13
N GLU A 393 -45.98 -26.97 19.01
CA GLU A 393 -44.95 -28.02 18.96
C GLU A 393 -43.56 -27.39 19.08
N SER A 394 -42.71 -27.95 19.96
CA SER A 394 -41.33 -27.50 20.15
C SER A 394 -40.32 -28.57 19.76
N GLY A 395 -39.25 -28.17 19.07
CA GLY A 395 -38.16 -29.07 18.65
C GLY A 395 -36.92 -28.31 18.19
N GLU A 396 -35.83 -29.02 17.90
CA GLU A 396 -34.69 -28.40 17.23
C GLU A 396 -35.04 -28.07 15.79
N CYS A 397 -34.78 -26.83 15.39
CA CYS A 397 -34.89 -26.41 14.00
C CYS A 397 -33.65 -25.66 13.53
N GLY A 398 -33.36 -25.74 12.23
CA GLY A 398 -32.35 -24.91 11.58
C GLY A 398 -32.95 -23.56 11.21
N VAL A 399 -32.27 -22.48 11.58
CA VAL A 399 -32.63 -21.11 11.16
C VAL A 399 -31.96 -20.86 9.81
N ILE A 400 -32.76 -20.84 8.75
CA ILE A 400 -32.27 -20.65 7.38
C ILE A 400 -32.10 -19.15 7.12
N GLY A 401 -30.87 -18.75 6.75
CA GLY A 401 -30.54 -17.40 6.28
C GLY A 401 -30.17 -17.35 4.80
N PHE A 402 -30.19 -16.14 4.22
CA PHE A 402 -30.05 -15.85 2.79
C PHE A 402 -28.86 -16.55 2.08
N GLY A 403 -29.11 -17.69 1.43
CA GLY A 403 -28.20 -18.30 0.46
C GLY A 403 -28.06 -19.81 0.59
N LYS A 404 -27.38 -20.45 -0.37
CA LYS A 404 -27.09 -21.90 -0.37
C LYS A 404 -25.99 -22.32 0.63
N ASN A 405 -25.35 -21.36 1.31
CA ASN A 405 -24.11 -21.56 2.07
C ASN A 405 -24.22 -21.23 3.57
N GLY A 406 -25.41 -20.91 4.10
CA GLY A 406 -25.60 -20.48 5.50
C GLY A 406 -25.68 -18.96 5.67
N LEU A 407 -25.63 -18.49 6.92
CA LEU A 407 -25.65 -17.07 7.28
C LEU A 407 -24.28 -16.42 7.07
N SER A 408 -24.31 -15.16 6.63
CA SER A 408 -23.13 -14.31 6.46
C SER A 408 -22.91 -13.44 7.69
N TRP A 409 -21.62 -13.22 8.00
CA TRP A 409 -21.22 -12.26 9.02
C TRP A 409 -21.49 -10.81 8.59
N PRO A 410 -21.76 -9.91 9.54
CA PRO A 410 -21.55 -8.49 9.30
C PRO A 410 -20.07 -8.20 9.03
N ASN A 411 -19.77 -7.06 8.43
CA ASN A 411 -18.39 -6.62 8.27
C ASN A 411 -17.82 -6.23 9.63
N ALA A 412 -16.58 -6.61 9.93
CA ALA A 412 -15.86 -6.04 11.06
C ALA A 412 -14.94 -4.92 10.58
N SER A 413 -14.90 -3.82 11.31
CA SER A 413 -14.02 -2.69 11.03
C SER A 413 -13.31 -2.22 12.29
N ILE A 414 -12.12 -1.65 12.11
CA ILE A 414 -11.33 -0.99 13.15
C ILE A 414 -10.85 0.35 12.58
N ASP A 415 -11.13 1.44 13.29
CA ASP A 415 -10.51 2.74 13.01
C ASP A 415 -9.12 2.78 13.65
N LEU A 416 -8.08 2.89 12.83
CA LEU A 416 -6.69 2.95 13.27
C LEU A 416 -6.35 4.23 14.04
N ASN A 417 -7.24 5.22 14.04
CA ASN A 417 -7.10 6.42 14.88
C ASN A 417 -7.75 6.26 16.27
N ASP A 418 -8.54 5.21 16.50
CA ASP A 418 -9.07 4.89 17.83
C ASP A 418 -7.95 4.29 18.69
N PRO A 419 -7.52 4.93 19.79
CA PRO A 419 -6.47 4.40 20.65
C PRO A 419 -6.83 3.05 21.28
N GLU A 420 -8.12 2.70 21.39
CA GLU A 420 -8.57 1.41 21.91
C GLU A 420 -8.67 0.33 20.81
N LEU A 421 -8.61 0.76 19.53
CA LEU A 421 -8.77 -0.09 18.34
C LEU A 421 -10.00 -0.99 18.46
N LYS A 422 -11.17 -0.36 18.71
CA LYS A 422 -12.43 -1.07 18.89
C LYS A 422 -12.87 -1.75 17.60
N VAL A 423 -13.43 -2.94 17.75
CA VAL A 423 -14.08 -3.65 16.65
C VAL A 423 -15.52 -3.17 16.56
N ILE A 424 -15.94 -2.82 15.34
CA ILE A 424 -17.33 -2.47 15.01
C ILE A 424 -17.85 -3.47 13.99
N TRP A 425 -18.98 -4.10 14.31
CA TRP A 425 -19.65 -5.09 13.45
C TRP A 425 -20.93 -4.52 12.85
N GLU A 426 -20.98 -4.38 11.52
CA GLU A 426 -22.12 -3.78 10.81
C GLU A 426 -22.40 -4.46 9.45
N TYR A 427 -23.67 -4.60 9.09
CA TYR A 427 -24.07 -4.96 7.72
C TYR A 427 -24.01 -3.71 6.82
N GLN A 428 -23.44 -3.87 5.62
CA GLN A 428 -23.40 -2.81 4.60
C GLN A 428 -24.69 -2.73 3.77
#